data_AF-A0A6A4I040-F1
#
_entry.id   AF-A0A6A4I040-F1
#
_cell.length_a   1.000
_cell.length_b   1.000
_cell.length_c   1.000
_cell.angle_alpha   90.00
_cell.angle_beta   90.00
_cell.angle_gamma   90.00
#
_symmetry.space_group_name_H-M   'P 1'
#
loop_
_entity.id
_entity.type
_entity.pdbx_description
1 polymer ?
#
loop_
_entity_poly.entity_id
_entity_poly.type
_entity_poly.pdbx_seq_one_letter_code
_entity_poly.pdbx_strand_id
1 'polypeptide(L)'
;MQSAKNLIRFFRPGGTPHVYNSPNPPLFQRRSPWWARWTFGLVACDAFMTGSAMDLTWQHWSQPIDGKTESEVPPHPEYYNLRPTWQRLGLCLGFFVGGVAASAFLLIAGFRYTKVLDVFPPLPKPMSNSRISKNAAQAAQKTQEERRVFLQSARHIRSRGVTFPLSQCTLHRGRADSELLLTVESERGHWYIGLDDDAIIDGKKYKGSAAREVILKAWKGGWIGDDLYRATQPTTPVAR
;
A
#
# COMPACT_ATOMS: atom_id res chain seq x y z
N MET A 1 22.16 11.20 -13.90
CA MET A 1 20.72 11.17 -14.30
C MET A 1 19.99 9.83 -14.05
N GLN A 2 20.67 8.67 -13.96
CA GLN A 2 19.97 7.38 -13.72
C GLN A 2 19.35 7.26 -12.32
N SER A 3 19.95 7.85 -11.29
CA SER A 3 19.44 7.79 -9.90
C SER A 3 18.05 8.42 -9.73
N ALA A 4 17.79 9.55 -10.39
CA ALA A 4 16.47 10.20 -10.35
C ALA A 4 15.36 9.37 -11.03
N LYS A 5 15.68 8.64 -12.12
CA LYS A 5 14.73 7.74 -12.78
C LYS A 5 14.33 6.57 -11.88
N ASN A 6 15.26 6.07 -11.04
CA ASN A 6 14.96 5.02 -10.06
C ASN A 6 14.05 5.52 -8.93
N LEU A 7 14.18 6.78 -8.53
CA LEU A 7 13.38 7.36 -7.45
C LEU A 7 11.92 7.59 -7.87
N ILE A 8 11.69 8.01 -9.13
CA ILE A 8 10.33 8.18 -9.67
C ILE A 8 9.56 6.85 -9.76
N ARG A 9 10.25 5.73 -10.02
CA ARG A 9 9.63 4.40 -10.05
C ARG A 9 9.03 3.97 -8.71
N PHE A 10 9.50 4.51 -7.58
CA PHE A 10 8.87 4.23 -6.29
C PHE A 10 7.46 4.83 -6.17
N PHE A 11 7.18 5.91 -6.90
CA PHE A 11 5.92 6.64 -6.82
C PHE A 11 4.95 6.33 -7.97
N ARG A 12 5.42 5.67 -9.02
CA ARG A 12 4.59 5.24 -10.15
C ARG A 12 4.62 3.71 -10.25
N PRO A 13 3.54 3.03 -9.86
CA PRO A 13 3.43 1.60 -10.12
C PRO A 13 3.57 1.37 -11.64
N GLY A 14 4.42 0.42 -12.02
CA GLY A 14 4.69 -0.01 -13.39
C GLY A 14 3.55 -0.81 -14.02
N GLY A 15 2.47 -1.05 -13.28
CA GLY A 15 1.25 -1.66 -13.81
C GLY A 15 0.58 -0.78 -14.86
N THR A 16 -0.29 -1.40 -15.65
CA THR A 16 -1.07 -0.69 -16.67
C THR A 16 -2.26 0.01 -16.00
N PRO A 17 -2.43 1.35 -16.16
CA PRO A 17 -3.58 2.03 -15.60
C PRO A 17 -4.89 1.41 -16.11
N HIS A 18 -5.82 1.14 -15.20
CA HIS A 18 -7.10 0.50 -15.53
C HIS A 18 -8.25 1.15 -14.76
N VAL A 19 -9.43 1.18 -15.37
CA VAL A 19 -10.67 1.65 -14.73
C VAL A 19 -11.55 0.44 -14.45
N TYR A 20 -11.85 0.22 -13.18
CA TYR A 20 -12.66 -0.88 -12.73
C TYR A 20 -14.12 -0.69 -13.15
N ASN A 21 -14.57 -1.53 -14.09
CA ASN A 21 -15.92 -1.50 -14.68
C ASN A 21 -16.62 -2.88 -14.62
N SER A 22 -16.23 -3.74 -13.68
CA SER A 22 -16.88 -5.05 -13.52
C SER A 22 -18.29 -4.89 -12.96
N PRO A 23 -19.31 -5.60 -13.51
CA PRO A 23 -20.65 -5.64 -12.91
C PRO A 23 -20.68 -6.44 -11.60
N ASN A 24 -19.72 -7.34 -11.41
CA ASN A 24 -19.61 -8.17 -10.23
C ASN A 24 -18.83 -7.45 -9.12
N PRO A 25 -19.13 -7.72 -7.84
CA PRO A 25 -18.30 -7.23 -6.75
C PRO A 25 -16.85 -7.71 -6.93
N PRO A 26 -15.85 -6.90 -6.55
CA PRO A 26 -14.46 -7.30 -6.63
C PRO A 26 -14.16 -8.44 -5.66
N LEU A 27 -13.16 -9.26 -6.00
CA LEU A 27 -12.68 -10.34 -5.14
C LEU A 27 -12.39 -9.86 -3.72
N PHE A 28 -11.80 -8.69 -3.56
CA PHE A 28 -11.56 -8.08 -2.25
C PHE A 28 -11.80 -6.59 -2.32
N GLN A 29 -12.48 -6.07 -1.31
CA GLN A 29 -12.72 -4.65 -1.09
C GLN A 29 -12.65 -4.33 0.40
N ARG A 30 -12.05 -3.19 0.73
CA ARG A 30 -12.03 -2.65 2.08
C ARG A 30 -12.24 -1.13 2.07
N ARG A 31 -12.66 -0.57 3.19
CA ARG A 31 -12.62 0.88 3.41
C ARG A 31 -11.17 1.34 3.58
N SER A 32 -10.78 2.42 2.92
CA SER A 32 -9.46 3.01 3.15
C SER A 32 -9.31 3.42 4.62
N PRO A 33 -8.17 3.15 5.26
CA PRO A 33 -7.95 3.58 6.64
C PRO A 33 -8.00 5.11 6.72
N TRP A 34 -8.39 5.63 7.88
CA TRP A 34 -8.63 7.07 8.06
C TRP A 34 -7.38 7.90 7.74
N TRP A 35 -6.19 7.43 8.15
CA TRP A 35 -4.91 8.13 7.92
C TRP A 35 -4.60 8.26 6.42
N ALA A 36 -5.02 7.31 5.58
CA ALA A 36 -4.76 7.34 4.14
C ALA A 36 -5.60 8.42 3.43
N ARG A 37 -6.77 8.75 3.98
CA ARG A 37 -7.61 9.84 3.47
C ARG A 37 -7.01 11.20 3.81
N TRP A 38 -6.35 11.30 4.96
CA TRP A 38 -5.76 12.53 5.49
C TRP A 38 -4.25 12.64 5.26
N THR A 39 -3.65 11.80 4.41
CA THR A 39 -2.20 11.74 4.25
C THR A 39 -1.58 13.11 3.96
N PHE A 40 -2.19 13.94 3.11
CA PHE A 40 -1.67 15.28 2.85
C PHE A 40 -1.80 16.23 4.04
N GLY A 41 -2.88 16.11 4.82
CA GLY A 41 -3.03 16.86 6.07
C GLY A 41 -2.01 16.43 7.12
N LEU A 42 -1.74 15.12 7.23
CA LEU A 42 -0.71 14.58 8.11
C LEU A 42 0.69 15.03 7.69
N VAL A 43 1.00 15.04 6.39
CA VAL A 43 2.27 15.56 5.85
C VAL A 43 2.41 17.07 6.11
N ALA A 44 1.33 17.85 5.96
CA ALA A 44 1.36 19.27 6.27
C ALA A 44 1.57 19.52 7.78
N CYS A 45 0.92 18.73 8.64
CA CYS A 45 1.11 18.77 10.08
C CYS A 45 2.56 18.41 10.46
N ASP A 46 3.12 17.34 9.87
CA ASP A 46 4.51 16.92 10.05
C ASP A 46 5.50 18.03 9.65
N ALA A 47 5.28 18.68 8.49
CA ALA A 47 6.09 19.80 8.05
C ALA A 47 6.01 21.01 9.01
N PHE A 48 4.81 21.34 9.49
CA PHE A 48 4.60 22.42 10.46
C PHE A 48 5.29 22.13 11.80
N MET A 49 5.12 20.91 12.34
CA MET A 49 5.75 20.49 13.60
C MET A 49 7.27 20.45 13.48
N THR A 50 7.79 19.93 12.37
CA THR A 50 9.24 19.89 12.08
C THR A 50 9.81 21.30 12.00
N GLY A 51 9.15 22.21 11.27
CA GLY A 51 9.56 23.60 11.16
C GLY A 51 9.54 24.33 12.52
N SER A 52 8.49 24.13 13.31
CA SER A 52 8.37 24.72 14.65
C SER A 52 9.46 24.21 15.61
N ALA A 53 9.75 22.90 15.58
CA ALA A 53 10.81 22.31 16.39
C ALA A 53 12.19 22.85 16.00
N MET A 54 12.44 23.02 14.70
CA MET A 54 13.68 23.62 14.20
C MET A 54 13.81 25.09 14.63
N ASP A 55 12.74 25.88 14.54
CA ASP A 55 12.74 27.29 14.95
C ASP A 55 12.99 27.44 16.45
N LEU A 56 12.28 26.67 17.28
CA LEU A 56 12.51 26.62 18.73
C LEU A 56 13.95 26.18 19.06
N THR A 57 14.47 25.20 18.34
CA THR A 57 15.85 24.73 18.54
C THR A 57 16.86 25.80 18.17
N TRP A 58 16.60 26.54 17.10
CA TRP A 58 17.52 27.55 16.61
C TRP A 58 17.55 28.77 17.52
N GLN A 59 16.37 29.23 17.96
CA GLN A 59 16.21 30.49 18.70
C GLN A 59 16.23 30.33 20.23
N HIS A 60 15.83 29.17 20.76
CA HIS A 60 15.56 29.00 22.19
C HIS A 60 16.36 27.86 22.85
N TRP A 61 17.10 27.02 22.10
CA TRP A 61 17.90 25.97 22.71
C TRP A 61 19.19 26.51 23.33
N SER A 62 19.12 26.76 24.63
CA SER A 62 20.16 27.40 25.43
C SER A 62 20.79 26.44 26.46
N GLN A 63 21.81 26.94 27.15
CA GLN A 63 22.49 26.30 28.27
C GLN A 63 22.81 27.35 29.35
N PRO A 64 22.81 26.98 30.64
CA PRO A 64 23.10 27.92 31.72
C PRO A 64 24.54 28.45 31.62
N ILE A 65 24.70 29.73 31.93
CA ILE A 65 26.00 30.39 32.09
C ILE A 65 26.58 29.95 33.45
N ASP A 66 27.85 29.58 33.51
CA ASP A 66 28.62 29.19 34.71
C ASP A 66 28.52 27.75 35.24
N GLY A 67 28.03 26.78 34.46
CA GLY A 67 28.07 25.37 34.88
C GLY A 67 27.23 25.05 36.13
N LYS A 68 26.42 26.01 36.59
CA LYS A 68 25.42 25.83 37.62
C LYS A 68 24.32 24.92 37.08
N THR A 69 23.88 23.99 37.91
CA THR A 69 22.81 23.05 37.57
C THR A 69 21.51 23.82 37.36
N GLU A 70 20.66 23.41 36.41
CA GLU A 70 19.37 24.07 36.09
C GLU A 70 18.47 24.30 37.32
N SER A 71 18.67 23.55 38.39
CA SER A 71 17.95 23.63 39.66
C SER A 71 18.23 24.90 40.48
N GLU A 72 19.34 25.60 40.25
CA GLU A 72 19.81 26.69 41.13
C GLU A 72 19.57 28.09 40.57
N VAL A 73 19.14 28.21 39.31
CA VAL A 73 19.10 29.49 38.60
C VAL A 73 17.64 29.90 38.33
N PRO A 74 17.20 31.10 38.75
CA PRO A 74 15.88 31.62 38.40
C PRO A 74 15.72 31.71 36.88
N PRO A 75 14.51 31.51 36.31
CA PRO A 75 14.26 31.54 34.87
C PRO A 75 14.30 32.99 34.32
N HIS A 76 15.45 33.63 34.40
CA HIS A 76 15.74 34.93 33.79
C HIS A 76 16.61 34.72 32.55
N PRO A 77 16.31 35.41 31.43
CA PRO A 77 17.00 35.23 30.15
C PRO A 77 18.49 35.60 30.21
N GLU A 78 18.91 36.40 31.19
CA GLU A 78 20.30 36.82 31.40
C GLU A 78 21.23 35.67 31.80
N TYR A 79 20.69 34.55 32.30
CA TYR A 79 21.49 33.41 32.76
C TYR A 79 21.65 32.29 31.74
N TYR A 80 21.14 32.47 30.51
CA TYR A 80 21.16 31.45 29.47
C TYR A 80 21.85 31.95 28.21
N ASN A 81 22.83 31.19 27.74
CA ASN A 81 23.45 31.41 26.44
C ASN A 81 22.99 30.36 25.44
N LEU A 82 22.82 30.75 24.18
CA LEU A 82 22.51 29.80 23.11
C LEU A 82 23.60 28.74 22.99
N ARG A 83 23.19 27.50 22.74
CA ARG A 83 24.15 26.42 22.49
C ARG A 83 24.97 26.69 21.22
N PRO A 84 26.20 26.14 21.12
CA PRO A 84 27.03 26.30 19.93
C PRO A 84 26.27 25.99 18.64
N THR A 85 26.51 26.80 17.60
CA THR A 85 25.76 26.72 16.33
C THR A 85 25.79 25.33 15.70
N TRP A 86 26.89 24.59 15.83
CA TRP A 86 26.99 23.23 15.30
C TRP A 86 26.06 22.23 16.00
N GLN A 87 25.80 22.39 17.31
CA GLN A 87 24.85 21.53 18.04
C GLN A 87 23.44 21.79 17.55
N ARG A 88 23.04 23.07 17.50
CA ARG A 88 21.73 23.50 16.99
C ARG A 88 21.51 23.03 15.56
N LEU A 89 22.52 23.22 14.69
CA LEU A 89 22.47 22.76 13.30
C LEU A 89 22.30 21.24 13.21
N GLY A 90 23.08 20.48 13.98
CA GLY A 90 22.99 19.02 14.01
C GLY A 90 21.60 18.53 14.45
N LEU A 91 21.03 19.13 15.50
CA LEU A 91 19.69 18.77 15.98
C LEU A 91 18.59 19.18 14.98
N CYS A 92 18.69 20.38 14.37
CA CYS A 92 17.78 20.82 13.31
C CYS A 92 17.82 19.89 12.09
N LEU A 93 19.01 19.43 11.69
CA LEU A 93 19.17 18.45 10.61
C LEU A 93 18.50 17.13 10.99
N GLY A 94 18.61 16.70 12.25
CA GLY A 94 17.89 15.54 12.79
C GLY A 94 16.38 15.65 12.64
N PHE A 95 15.79 16.79 13.07
CA PHE A 95 14.36 17.04 12.90
C PHE A 95 13.95 17.02 11.43
N PHE A 96 14.71 17.69 10.57
CA PHE A 96 14.42 17.72 9.14
C PHE A 96 14.43 16.32 8.51
N VAL A 97 15.48 15.53 8.75
CA VAL A 97 15.58 14.15 8.24
C VAL A 97 14.44 13.29 8.79
N GLY A 98 14.12 13.42 10.08
CA GLY A 98 13.02 12.74 10.73
C GLY A 98 11.66 13.04 10.08
N GLY A 99 11.34 14.32 9.88
CA GLY A 99 10.11 14.76 9.22
C GLY A 99 10.02 14.26 7.77
N VAL A 100 11.09 14.44 6.97
CA VAL A 100 11.12 13.92 5.59
C VAL A 100 10.91 12.40 5.55
N ALA A 101 11.54 11.64 6.45
CA ALA A 101 11.37 10.20 6.53
C ALA A 101 9.94 9.79 6.92
N ALA A 102 9.34 10.46 7.92
CA ALA A 102 7.96 10.22 8.35
C ALA A 102 6.96 10.52 7.23
N SER A 103 7.10 11.67 6.57
CA SER A 103 6.32 12.05 5.39
C SER A 103 6.46 11.05 4.25
N ALA A 104 7.68 10.61 3.93
CA ALA A 104 7.93 9.60 2.90
C ALA A 104 7.26 8.25 3.25
N PHE A 105 7.36 7.83 4.51
CA PHE A 105 6.74 6.60 5.00
C PHE A 105 5.21 6.64 4.84
N LEU A 106 4.56 7.73 5.25
CA LEU A 106 3.10 7.91 5.09
C LEU A 106 2.67 7.82 3.62
N LEU A 107 3.43 8.46 2.73
CA LEU A 107 3.15 8.42 1.29
C LEU A 107 3.28 7.01 0.73
N ILE A 108 4.40 6.32 1.03
CA ILE A 108 4.66 4.95 0.56
C ILE A 108 3.60 3.98 1.11
N ALA A 109 3.28 4.07 2.40
CA ALA A 109 2.24 3.25 3.02
C ALA A 109 0.89 3.45 2.33
N GLY A 110 0.51 4.70 2.01
CA GLY A 110 -0.71 4.99 1.27
C GLY A 110 -0.76 4.38 -0.13
N PHE A 111 0.40 4.30 -0.80
CA PHE A 111 0.50 3.65 -2.11
C PHE A 111 0.47 2.13 -2.03
N ARG A 112 0.97 1.53 -0.94
CA ARG A 112 1.06 0.07 -0.77
C ARG A 112 -0.12 -0.57 -0.07
N TYR A 113 -0.98 0.22 0.57
CA TYR A 113 -2.20 -0.28 1.16
C TYR A 113 -3.26 -0.59 0.09
N THR A 114 -3.63 -1.85 -0.07
CA THR A 114 -4.61 -2.31 -1.05
C THR A 114 -6.02 -2.14 -0.52
N LYS A 115 -6.84 -1.41 -1.26
CA LYS A 115 -8.25 -1.19 -0.98
C LYS A 115 -9.15 -2.12 -1.79
N VAL A 116 -8.83 -2.33 -3.07
CA VAL A 116 -9.56 -3.24 -3.95
C VAL A 116 -8.57 -4.13 -4.66
N LEU A 117 -8.87 -5.43 -4.69
CA LEU A 117 -8.15 -6.44 -5.44
C LEU A 117 -9.17 -7.24 -6.22
N ASP A 118 -8.90 -7.48 -7.49
CA ASP A 118 -9.72 -8.37 -8.32
C ASP A 118 -8.84 -9.19 -9.27
N VAL A 119 -9.31 -10.36 -9.67
CA VAL A 119 -8.59 -11.22 -10.62
C VAL A 119 -9.48 -11.48 -11.82
N PHE A 120 -9.16 -10.85 -12.93
CA PHE A 120 -9.94 -10.99 -14.15
C PHE A 120 -9.71 -12.37 -14.79
N PRO A 121 -10.78 -12.96 -15.37
CA PRO A 121 -10.64 -14.16 -16.18
C PRO A 121 -9.75 -13.86 -17.41
N PRO A 122 -9.10 -14.89 -17.98
CA PRO A 122 -8.39 -14.71 -19.23
C PRO A 122 -9.41 -14.27 -20.29
N LEU A 123 -9.09 -13.22 -21.05
CA LEU A 123 -9.99 -12.76 -22.12
C LEU A 123 -10.05 -13.87 -23.19
N PRO A 124 -11.25 -14.32 -23.60
CA PRO A 124 -11.37 -15.30 -24.67
C PRO A 124 -10.77 -14.70 -25.95
N LYS A 125 -9.87 -15.45 -26.60
CA LYS A 125 -9.23 -15.04 -27.84
C LYS A 125 -10.31 -14.75 -28.90
N PRO A 126 -10.29 -13.60 -29.60
CA PRO A 126 -10.95 -13.55 -30.90
C PRO A 126 -10.26 -14.61 -31.78
N MET A 127 -11.03 -15.56 -32.33
CA MET A 127 -10.53 -16.53 -33.30
C MET A 127 -10.00 -15.78 -34.52
N SER A 128 -8.72 -15.40 -34.47
CA SER A 128 -8.01 -14.84 -35.60
C SER A 128 -7.74 -15.98 -36.57
N ASN A 129 -8.62 -16.13 -37.56
CA ASN A 129 -8.46 -17.00 -38.73
C ASN A 129 -7.30 -16.58 -39.66
N SER A 130 -6.38 -15.71 -39.21
CA SER A 130 -5.27 -15.25 -40.03
C SER A 130 -4.13 -16.27 -40.04
N ARG A 131 -3.84 -16.82 -41.22
CA ARG A 131 -2.68 -17.66 -41.55
C ARG A 131 -1.37 -16.87 -41.50
N ILE A 132 -1.13 -16.10 -40.45
CA ILE A 132 0.08 -15.29 -40.30
C ILE A 132 1.03 -15.99 -39.33
N SER A 133 2.18 -16.39 -39.88
CA SER A 133 3.45 -16.79 -39.24
C SER A 133 3.34 -17.46 -37.86
N LYS A 134 3.46 -18.80 -37.86
CA LYS A 134 3.48 -19.67 -36.66
C LYS A 134 4.45 -19.21 -35.56
N ASN A 135 5.52 -18.48 -35.90
CA ASN A 135 6.58 -18.12 -34.96
C ASN A 135 6.31 -16.81 -34.19
N ALA A 136 5.65 -15.82 -34.81
CA ALA A 136 5.23 -14.60 -34.12
C ALA A 136 3.94 -14.82 -33.30
N ALA A 137 3.07 -15.70 -33.79
CA ALA A 137 1.85 -16.11 -33.10
C ALA A 137 2.13 -16.81 -31.77
N GLN A 138 3.20 -17.60 -31.64
CA GLN A 138 3.54 -18.30 -30.39
C GLN A 138 4.06 -17.37 -29.28
N ALA A 139 4.86 -16.35 -29.62
CA ALA A 139 5.31 -15.35 -28.65
C ALA A 139 4.16 -14.45 -28.17
N ALA A 140 3.24 -14.08 -29.07
CA ALA A 140 2.03 -13.33 -28.73
C ALA A 140 0.97 -14.18 -27.99
N GLN A 141 0.89 -15.49 -28.27
CA GLN A 141 -0.03 -16.42 -27.58
C GLN A 141 0.36 -16.64 -26.11
N LYS A 142 1.65 -16.64 -25.78
CA LYS A 142 2.12 -16.78 -24.39
C LYS A 142 1.72 -15.57 -23.51
N THR A 143 1.55 -14.39 -24.11
CA THR A 143 1.12 -13.15 -23.44
C THR A 143 -0.41 -12.98 -23.40
N GLN A 144 -1.17 -13.77 -24.17
CA GLN A 144 -2.61 -13.55 -24.40
C GLN A 144 -3.56 -14.42 -23.56
N GLU A 145 -3.10 -15.49 -22.92
CA GLU A 145 -3.91 -16.32 -21.99
C GLU A 145 -3.74 -15.89 -20.52
N GLU A 146 -3.05 -14.78 -20.29
CA GLU A 146 -2.67 -14.40 -18.95
C GLU A 146 -3.82 -13.68 -18.23
N ARG A 147 -4.36 -14.34 -17.20
CA ARG A 147 -5.21 -13.70 -16.19
C ARG A 147 -4.53 -12.43 -15.69
N ARG A 148 -5.33 -11.42 -15.35
CA ARG A 148 -4.80 -10.13 -14.86
C ARG A 148 -5.31 -9.87 -13.46
N VAL A 149 -4.45 -9.28 -12.65
CA VAL A 149 -4.76 -8.83 -11.30
C VAL A 149 -4.98 -7.32 -11.36
N PHE A 150 -6.14 -6.87 -10.93
CA PHE A 150 -6.42 -5.47 -10.70
C PHE A 150 -6.12 -5.10 -9.25
N LEU A 151 -5.40 -4.00 -9.06
CA LEU A 151 -5.09 -3.43 -7.76
C LEU A 151 -5.51 -1.98 -7.69
N GLN A 152 -6.21 -1.66 -6.62
CA GLN A 152 -6.49 -0.31 -6.21
C GLN A 152 -5.91 -0.05 -4.83
N SER A 153 -5.00 0.91 -4.74
CA SER A 153 -4.47 1.39 -3.47
C SER A 153 -5.38 2.40 -2.77
N ALA A 154 -5.09 2.70 -1.51
CA ALA A 154 -5.79 3.73 -0.76
C ALA A 154 -5.65 5.14 -1.37
N ARG A 155 -4.61 5.41 -2.17
CA ARG A 155 -4.40 6.70 -2.87
C ARG A 155 -5.19 6.83 -4.17
N HIS A 156 -5.65 5.72 -4.74
CA HIS A 156 -6.39 5.78 -5.98
C HIS A 156 -7.76 6.42 -5.76
N ILE A 157 -8.14 7.28 -6.71
CA ILE A 157 -9.40 8.03 -6.68
C ILE A 157 -10.43 7.29 -7.54
N ARG A 158 -11.68 7.19 -7.04
CA ARG A 158 -12.83 6.55 -7.72
C ARG A 158 -12.58 5.07 -8.01
N SER A 159 -12.79 4.62 -9.25
CA SER A 159 -12.62 3.25 -9.73
C SER A 159 -11.30 3.03 -10.47
N ARG A 160 -10.33 3.96 -10.36
CA ARG A 160 -9.04 3.83 -11.04
C ARG A 160 -8.11 2.91 -10.25
N GLY A 161 -7.28 2.16 -10.95
CA GLY A 161 -6.27 1.29 -10.37
C GLY A 161 -5.20 0.94 -11.38
N VAL A 162 -4.45 -0.10 -11.08
CA VAL A 162 -3.42 -0.66 -11.96
C VAL A 162 -3.64 -2.15 -12.15
N THR A 163 -3.37 -2.64 -13.35
CA THR A 163 -3.40 -4.07 -13.65
C THR A 163 -2.02 -4.64 -13.89
N PHE A 164 -1.82 -5.85 -13.38
CA PHE A 164 -0.62 -6.65 -13.57
C PHE A 164 -0.98 -8.01 -14.15
N PRO A 165 -0.09 -8.60 -14.98
CA PRO A 165 -0.23 -10.00 -15.37
C PRO A 165 -0.14 -10.92 -14.15
N LEU A 166 -1.05 -11.89 -14.02
CA LEU A 166 -1.11 -12.78 -12.85
C LEU A 166 0.16 -13.63 -12.74
N SER A 167 0.84 -13.97 -13.85
CA SER A 167 2.09 -14.75 -13.78
C SER A 167 3.23 -13.99 -13.12
N GLN A 168 3.16 -12.66 -13.09
CA GLN A 168 4.14 -11.79 -12.42
C GLN A 168 3.77 -11.49 -10.97
N CYS A 169 2.64 -12.02 -10.50
CA CYS A 169 2.09 -11.71 -9.19
C CYS A 169 2.20 -12.94 -8.28
N THR A 170 2.73 -12.75 -7.07
CA THR A 170 2.80 -13.80 -6.05
C THR A 170 2.12 -13.35 -4.78
N LEU A 171 1.20 -14.17 -4.27
CA LEU A 171 0.49 -13.91 -3.04
C LEU A 171 1.13 -14.68 -1.88
N HIS A 172 1.58 -13.96 -0.87
CA HIS A 172 2.22 -14.48 0.32
C HIS A 172 1.34 -14.29 1.55
N ARG A 173 1.51 -15.18 2.53
CA ARG A 173 0.95 -14.96 3.87
C ARG A 173 1.76 -13.87 4.56
N GLY A 174 1.09 -12.94 5.24
CA GLY A 174 1.76 -12.01 6.13
C GLY A 174 2.13 -12.65 7.47
N ARG A 175 2.64 -11.83 8.39
CA ARG A 175 2.99 -12.16 9.77
C ARG A 175 1.79 -12.64 10.59
N ALA A 176 0.61 -12.06 10.37
CA ALA A 176 -0.62 -12.42 11.06
C ALA A 176 -1.65 -13.05 10.11
N ASP A 177 -2.63 -13.77 10.65
CA ASP A 177 -3.72 -14.37 9.86
C ASP A 177 -4.67 -13.35 9.23
N SER A 178 -4.63 -12.12 9.73
CA SER A 178 -5.38 -10.99 9.20
C SER A 178 -4.67 -10.25 8.06
N GLU A 179 -3.59 -10.79 7.49
CA GLU A 179 -2.88 -10.10 6.40
C GLU A 179 -2.41 -11.03 5.27
N LEU A 180 -2.41 -10.45 4.07
CA LEU A 180 -1.86 -11.01 2.85
C LEU A 180 -0.93 -9.97 2.22
N LEU A 181 0.17 -10.47 1.64
CA LEU A 181 1.16 -9.64 0.97
C LEU A 181 1.20 -10.04 -0.49
N LEU A 182 0.95 -9.11 -1.39
CA LEU A 182 1.05 -9.33 -2.83
C LEU A 182 2.35 -8.74 -3.35
N THR A 183 3.22 -9.57 -3.91
CA THR A 183 4.45 -9.14 -4.57
C THR A 183 4.24 -9.18 -6.08
N VAL A 184 4.81 -8.20 -6.79
CA VAL A 184 4.82 -8.16 -8.25
C VAL A 184 6.27 -8.12 -8.70
N GLU A 185 6.67 -9.00 -9.60
CA GLU A 185 8.07 -9.16 -10.03
C GLU A 185 8.68 -7.86 -10.58
N SER A 186 7.87 -7.05 -11.29
CA SER A 186 8.31 -5.77 -11.84
C SER A 186 8.38 -4.62 -10.83
N GLU A 187 7.86 -4.81 -9.61
CA GLU A 187 7.74 -3.79 -8.58
C GLU A 187 8.65 -4.08 -7.39
N ARG A 188 9.17 -3.01 -6.76
CA ARG A 188 9.93 -3.15 -5.51
C ARG A 188 8.97 -3.21 -4.33
N GLY A 189 9.13 -4.16 -3.41
CA GLY A 189 8.29 -4.26 -2.21
C GLY A 189 6.92 -4.87 -2.47
N HIS A 190 6.15 -5.06 -1.40
CA HIS A 190 4.86 -5.76 -1.45
C HIS A 190 3.68 -4.79 -1.28
N TRP A 191 2.52 -5.23 -1.75
CA TRP A 191 1.22 -4.61 -1.53
C TRP A 191 0.57 -5.28 -0.33
N TYR A 192 0.16 -4.46 0.63
CA TYR A 192 -0.48 -4.90 1.85
C TYR A 192 -1.97 -5.10 1.63
N ILE A 193 -2.50 -6.26 2.02
CA ILE A 193 -3.93 -6.59 1.97
C ILE A 193 -4.36 -6.99 3.38
N GLY A 194 -5.08 -6.10 4.07
CA GLY A 194 -5.57 -6.36 5.42
C GLY A 194 -6.95 -7.02 5.42
N LEU A 195 -7.04 -8.20 6.03
CA LEU A 195 -8.20 -9.08 6.17
C LEU A 195 -8.92 -8.94 7.52
N ASP A 196 -8.91 -7.74 8.10
CA ASP A 196 -9.61 -7.43 9.35
C ASP A 196 -11.14 -7.27 9.11
N ASP A 197 -11.88 -6.79 10.12
CA ASP A 197 -13.35 -6.73 10.16
C ASP A 197 -14.04 -5.94 9.02
N ASP A 198 -13.31 -5.06 8.33
CA ASP A 198 -13.80 -4.25 7.22
C ASP A 198 -13.60 -4.92 5.84
N ALA A 199 -13.02 -6.12 5.80
CA ALA A 199 -12.79 -6.85 4.56
C ALA A 199 -14.09 -7.44 4.00
N ILE A 200 -14.37 -7.13 2.73
CA ILE A 200 -15.49 -7.66 1.95
C ILE A 200 -14.88 -8.44 0.79
N ILE A 201 -15.22 -9.72 0.66
CA ILE A 201 -14.73 -10.62 -0.39
C ILE A 201 -15.94 -11.13 -1.16
N ASP A 202 -15.98 -10.87 -2.46
CA ASP A 202 -17.13 -11.18 -3.32
C ASP A 202 -18.48 -10.69 -2.73
N GLY A 203 -18.47 -9.50 -2.14
CA GLY A 203 -19.65 -8.88 -1.51
C GLY A 203 -20.02 -9.41 -0.12
N LYS A 204 -19.31 -10.42 0.40
CA LYS A 204 -19.56 -11.00 1.74
C LYS A 204 -18.44 -10.65 2.71
N LYS A 205 -18.77 -10.49 4.00
CA LYS A 205 -17.75 -10.25 5.05
C LYS A 205 -17.12 -11.56 5.49
N TYR A 206 -15.80 -11.58 5.54
CA TYR A 206 -15.01 -12.69 6.09
C TYR A 206 -13.96 -12.14 7.06
N LYS A 207 -13.46 -12.99 7.95
CA LYS A 207 -12.42 -12.63 8.92
C LYS A 207 -11.26 -13.62 8.90
N GLY A 208 -10.04 -13.11 9.10
CA GLY A 208 -8.85 -13.91 9.36
C GLY A 208 -8.56 -15.00 8.33
N SER A 209 -8.38 -16.24 8.79
CA SER A 209 -8.01 -17.39 7.95
C SER A 209 -9.05 -17.72 6.88
N ALA A 210 -10.35 -17.61 7.19
CA ALA A 210 -11.41 -17.90 6.21
C ALA A 210 -11.36 -16.93 5.02
N ALA A 211 -11.14 -15.64 5.28
CA ALA A 211 -10.98 -14.62 4.25
C ALA A 211 -9.80 -14.96 3.31
N ARG A 212 -8.69 -15.38 3.92
CA ARG A 212 -7.47 -15.77 3.21
C ARG A 212 -7.70 -16.97 2.30
N GLU A 213 -8.38 -18.01 2.78
CA GLU A 213 -8.63 -19.23 2.01
C GLU A 213 -9.47 -18.94 0.77
N VAL A 214 -10.50 -18.10 0.90
CA VAL A 214 -11.35 -17.70 -0.23
C VAL A 214 -10.52 -16.96 -1.29
N ILE A 215 -9.70 -15.98 -0.89
CA ILE A 215 -8.84 -15.25 -1.83
C ILE A 215 -7.83 -16.19 -2.50
N LEU A 216 -7.19 -17.10 -1.74
CA LEU A 216 -6.23 -18.06 -2.29
C LEU A 216 -6.89 -19.03 -3.28
N LYS A 217 -8.15 -19.41 -3.04
CA LYS A 217 -8.93 -20.24 -3.95
C LYS A 217 -9.17 -19.53 -5.28
N ALA A 218 -9.64 -18.28 -5.26
CA ALA A 218 -9.76 -17.46 -6.47
C ALA A 218 -8.41 -17.27 -7.18
N TRP A 219 -7.34 -17.01 -6.42
CA TRP A 219 -6.01 -16.80 -6.97
C TRP A 219 -5.55 -17.99 -7.81
N LYS A 220 -5.71 -19.22 -7.30
CA LYS A 220 -5.36 -20.46 -7.99
C LYS A 220 -6.30 -20.84 -9.15
N GLY A 221 -7.35 -20.05 -9.40
CA GLY A 221 -8.30 -20.29 -10.48
C GLY A 221 -9.53 -21.10 -10.08
N GLY A 222 -9.76 -21.33 -8.78
CA GLY A 222 -11.03 -21.84 -8.29
C GLY A 222 -12.10 -20.76 -8.43
N TRP A 223 -13.17 -21.05 -9.17
CA TRP A 223 -14.36 -20.19 -9.20
C TRP A 223 -15.03 -20.22 -7.83
N ILE A 224 -15.24 -19.04 -7.25
CA ILE A 224 -15.81 -18.91 -5.89
C ILE A 224 -17.35 -19.05 -5.90
N GLY A 225 -18.01 -18.65 -7.00
CA GLY A 225 -19.46 -18.51 -7.08
C GLY A 225 -20.27 -19.77 -6.76
N ASP A 226 -19.89 -20.92 -7.31
CA ASP A 226 -20.68 -22.15 -7.18
C ASP A 226 -20.43 -22.91 -5.87
N ASP A 227 -19.19 -22.90 -5.39
CA ASP A 227 -18.81 -23.67 -4.21
C ASP A 227 -19.22 -23.01 -2.90
N LEU A 228 -19.24 -21.68 -2.83
CA LEU A 228 -19.72 -20.97 -1.64
C LEU A 228 -21.23 -21.09 -1.48
N TYR A 229 -21.99 -21.11 -2.59
CA TYR A 229 -23.43 -21.35 -2.53
C TYR A 229 -23.73 -22.73 -1.94
N ARG A 230 -22.97 -23.77 -2.35
CA ARG A 230 -23.05 -25.12 -1.77
C ARG A 230 -22.62 -25.18 -0.30
N ALA A 231 -21.54 -24.49 0.07
CA ALA A 231 -21.03 -24.52 1.45
C ALA A 231 -21.95 -23.80 2.45
N THR A 232 -22.76 -22.84 2.00
CA THR A 232 -23.76 -22.16 2.84
C THR A 232 -25.12 -22.85 2.87
N GLN A 233 -25.36 -23.88 2.06
CA GLN A 233 -26.58 -24.68 2.20
C GLN A 233 -26.43 -25.66 3.37
N PRO A 234 -27.37 -25.68 4.33
CA PRO A 234 -27.38 -26.72 5.35
C PRO A 234 -27.49 -28.07 4.63
N THR A 235 -26.49 -28.93 4.82
CA THR A 235 -26.53 -30.31 4.32
C THR A 235 -27.75 -30.99 4.93
N THR A 236 -28.85 -31.07 4.18
CA THR A 236 -30.01 -31.86 4.58
C THR A 236 -29.51 -33.30 4.72
N PRO A 237 -29.57 -33.90 5.92
CA PRO A 237 -29.16 -35.28 6.09
C PRO A 237 -30.08 -36.14 5.23
N VAL A 238 -29.48 -36.86 4.28
CA VAL A 238 -30.17 -37.88 3.51
C VAL A 238 -30.53 -38.98 4.49
N ALA A 239 -31.80 -39.04 4.87
CA ALA A 239 -32.34 -40.16 5.65
C ALA A 239 -32.13 -41.45 4.83
N ARG A 240 -31.37 -42.38 5.42
CA ARG A 240 -31.27 -43.76 4.94
C ARG A 240 -32.38 -44.60 5.56
#